data_AF-A0A8X6TTT1-F1
#
_entry.id   AF-A0A8X6TTT1-F1
#
_cell.length_a   1.000
_cell.length_b   1.000
_cell.length_c   1.000
_cell.angle_alpha   90.00
_cell.angle_beta   90.00
_cell.angle_gamma   90.00
#
_symmetry.space_group_name_H-M   'P 1'
#
loop_
_entity.id
_entity.type
_entity.pdbx_description
1 polymer ?
#
loop_
_entity_poly.entity_id
_entity_poly.type
_entity_poly.pdbx_seq_one_letter_code
_entity_poly.pdbx_strand_id
1 'polypeptide(L)'
;MDTGIPPWLDDVEAGKSAYIADTLYSKFMIGERFKLTGKCNIRVASFDLCSGYIALATRRGLNKKSLEKLNEGILSFNEGRLAKRHILESILYYEICSQNVDVVRKPLDLEDLLGAFTILGAGLSISAIYFVMELAMNRVKKN
;
A
#
# COMPACT_ATOMS: atom_id res chain seq x y z
N MET A 1 -18.99 -17.95 -10.06
CA MET A 1 -17.79 -18.57 -9.45
C MET A 1 -17.48 -17.75 -8.22
N ASP A 2 -17.72 -18.30 -7.04
CA ASP A 2 -17.22 -17.68 -5.80
C ASP A 2 -15.70 -17.77 -5.87
N THR A 3 -15.03 -16.63 -6.02
CA THR A 3 -13.58 -16.55 -6.15
C THR A 3 -12.86 -16.78 -4.81
N GLY A 4 -13.61 -16.98 -3.72
CA GLY A 4 -13.10 -17.06 -2.36
C GLY A 4 -12.54 -15.72 -1.85
N ILE A 5 -12.64 -14.65 -2.65
CA ILE A 5 -12.16 -13.32 -2.30
C ILE A 5 -13.29 -12.53 -1.67
N PRO A 6 -13.07 -11.94 -0.48
CA PRO A 6 -14.10 -11.22 0.21
C PRO A 6 -14.35 -9.86 -0.44
N PRO A 7 -15.60 -9.38 -0.45
CA PRO A 7 -16.01 -8.17 -1.16
C PRO A 7 -15.35 -6.89 -0.61
N TRP A 8 -14.90 -6.90 0.64
CA TRP A 8 -14.22 -5.75 1.24
C TRP A 8 -12.90 -5.40 0.54
N LEU A 9 -12.26 -6.35 -0.17
CA LEU A 9 -11.05 -6.05 -0.94
C LEU A 9 -11.33 -5.05 -2.08
N ASP A 10 -12.52 -5.13 -2.70
CA ASP A 10 -12.87 -4.26 -3.82
C ASP A 10 -13.07 -2.80 -3.34
N ASP A 11 -13.67 -2.61 -2.16
CA ASP A 11 -13.85 -1.29 -1.55
C ASP A 11 -12.52 -0.66 -1.11
N VAL A 12 -11.60 -1.49 -0.61
CA VAL A 12 -10.25 -1.06 -0.25
C VAL A 12 -9.45 -0.67 -1.49
N GLU A 13 -9.52 -1.46 -2.58
CA GLU A 13 -8.87 -1.14 -3.85
C GLU A 13 -9.40 0.16 -4.47
N ALA A 14 -10.71 0.41 -4.32
CA ALA A 14 -11.35 1.66 -4.75
C ALA A 14 -11.02 2.87 -3.85
N GLY A 15 -10.25 2.69 -2.77
CA GLY A 15 -9.91 3.75 -1.81
C GLY A 15 -11.08 4.26 -0.98
N LYS A 16 -12.18 3.48 -0.88
CA LYS A 16 -13.39 3.87 -0.15
C LYS A 16 -13.33 3.52 1.33
N SER A 17 -12.58 2.49 1.69
CA SER A 17 -12.52 1.98 3.06
C SER A 17 -11.11 1.50 3.43
N ALA A 18 -10.86 1.46 4.74
CA ALA A 18 -9.72 0.76 5.32
C ALA A 18 -10.26 -0.41 6.15
N TYR A 19 -9.59 -1.56 6.05
CA TYR A 19 -10.00 -2.77 6.76
C TYR A 19 -8.96 -3.14 7.80
N ILE A 20 -9.42 -3.46 9.02
CA ILE A 20 -8.57 -3.86 10.14
C ILE A 20 -8.80 -5.35 10.38
N ALA A 21 -7.76 -6.14 10.17
CA ALA A 21 -7.76 -7.58 10.42
C ALA A 21 -6.35 -8.06 10.79
N ASP A 22 -6.26 -9.34 11.11
CA ASP A 22 -4.96 -9.99 11.37
C ASP A 22 -4.01 -9.83 10.18
N THR A 23 -2.74 -9.55 10.48
CA THR A 23 -1.71 -9.26 9.48
C THR A 23 -1.46 -10.44 8.56
N LEU A 24 -1.45 -11.68 9.07
CA LEU A 24 -1.22 -12.88 8.26
C LEU A 24 -2.41 -13.14 7.34
N TYR A 25 -3.62 -13.06 7.90
CA TYR A 25 -4.85 -13.19 7.11
C TYR A 25 -4.91 -12.16 5.98
N SER A 26 -4.63 -10.88 6.29
CA SER A 26 -4.67 -9.79 5.32
C SER A 26 -3.67 -10.01 4.18
N LYS A 27 -2.42 -10.39 4.52
CA LYS A 27 -1.39 -10.72 3.53
C LYS A 27 -1.80 -11.90 2.66
N PHE A 28 -2.32 -12.97 3.25
CA PHE A 28 -2.80 -14.14 2.53
C PHE A 28 -3.90 -13.76 1.51
N MET A 29 -4.93 -13.03 1.94
CA MET A 29 -6.05 -12.65 1.07
C MET A 29 -5.63 -11.72 -0.08
N ILE A 30 -4.73 -10.77 0.19
CA ILE A 30 -4.16 -9.91 -0.85
C ILE A 30 -3.33 -10.75 -1.83
N GLY A 31 -2.57 -11.72 -1.34
CA GLY A 31 -1.81 -12.66 -2.18
C GLY A 31 -2.71 -13.50 -3.10
N GLU A 32 -3.80 -14.04 -2.59
CA GLU A 32 -4.78 -14.80 -3.40
C GLU A 32 -5.46 -13.89 -4.45
N ARG A 33 -5.76 -12.63 -4.11
CA ARG A 33 -6.23 -11.66 -5.09
C ARG A 33 -5.20 -11.37 -6.16
N PHE A 34 -3.94 -11.21 -5.80
CA PHE A 34 -2.84 -11.01 -6.74
C PHE A 34 -2.70 -12.21 -7.68
N LYS A 35 -2.84 -13.44 -7.18
CA LYS A 35 -2.81 -14.65 -8.00
C LYS A 35 -3.91 -14.70 -9.06
N LEU A 36 -5.10 -14.17 -8.74
CA LEU A 36 -6.24 -14.14 -9.67
C LEU A 36 -6.19 -12.95 -10.65
N THR A 37 -5.71 -11.79 -10.21
CA THR A 37 -5.83 -10.54 -10.99
C THR A 37 -4.51 -10.00 -11.53
N GLY A 38 -3.38 -10.41 -10.96
CA GLY A 38 -2.05 -9.85 -11.22
C GLY A 38 -1.83 -8.43 -10.70
N LYS A 39 -2.79 -7.83 -9.97
CA LYS A 39 -2.72 -6.44 -9.50
C LYS A 39 -2.19 -6.34 -8.07
N CYS A 40 -1.37 -5.32 -7.82
CA CYS A 40 -0.70 -5.07 -6.53
C CYS A 40 -1.04 -3.67 -5.97
N ASN A 41 -2.33 -3.37 -5.85
CA ASN A 41 -2.82 -2.05 -5.45
C ASN A 41 -3.10 -1.91 -3.94
N ILE A 42 -3.20 -3.04 -3.24
CA ILE A 42 -3.56 -3.10 -1.83
C ILE A 42 -2.32 -3.44 -1.01
N ARG A 43 -2.13 -2.79 0.13
CA ARG A 43 -1.02 -3.05 1.04
C ARG A 43 -1.47 -3.09 2.48
N VAL A 44 -0.78 -3.91 3.26
CA VAL A 44 -0.89 -3.89 4.71
C VAL A 44 0.03 -2.81 5.25
N ALA A 45 -0.51 -1.94 6.10
CA ALA A 45 0.28 -0.90 6.75
C ALA A 45 1.31 -1.52 7.72
N SER A 46 2.44 -0.85 7.91
CA SER A 46 3.59 -1.35 8.68
C SER A 46 3.47 -1.20 10.20
N PHE A 47 2.31 -0.78 10.72
CA PHE A 47 2.08 -0.66 12.16
C PHE A 47 1.16 -1.78 12.64
N ASP A 48 1.57 -2.48 13.70
CA ASP A 48 0.75 -3.47 14.36
C ASP A 48 -0.06 -2.79 15.48
N LEU A 49 -1.38 -2.86 15.38
CA LEU A 49 -2.28 -2.30 16.40
C LEU A 49 -2.35 -3.18 17.67
N CYS A 50 -2.16 -4.50 17.51
CA CYS A 50 -2.27 -5.49 18.57
C CYS A 50 -1.31 -6.65 18.29
N SER A 51 -0.71 -7.22 19.34
CA SER A 51 -0.01 -8.50 19.25
C SER A 51 -0.95 -9.63 19.68
N GLY A 52 -1.17 -10.59 18.77
CA GLY A 52 -1.94 -11.81 19.03
C GLY A 52 -1.02 -13.03 18.96
N TYR A 53 -1.34 -14.04 19.78
CA TYR A 53 -0.68 -15.35 19.70
C TYR A 53 -1.70 -16.40 19.28
N ILE A 54 -1.33 -17.25 18.31
CA ILE A 54 -2.11 -18.42 17.94
C ILE A 54 -1.73 -19.54 18.90
N ALA A 55 -2.73 -20.10 19.59
CA ALA A 55 -2.55 -21.21 20.53
C ALA A 55 -3.47 -22.37 20.17
N LEU A 56 -3.03 -23.59 20.49
CA LEU A 56 -3.85 -24.79 20.37
C LEU A 56 -4.65 -25.00 21.64
N ALA A 57 -5.98 -24.99 21.52
CA ALA A 57 -6.88 -25.29 22.63
C ALA A 57 -7.15 -26.80 22.70
N THR A 58 -7.17 -27.36 23.91
CA THR A 58 -7.52 -28.76 24.15
C THR A 58 -8.70 -28.87 25.11
N ARG A 59 -9.41 -30.00 25.08
CA ARG A 59 -10.55 -30.23 25.98
C ARG A 59 -10.07 -30.25 27.43
N ARG A 60 -10.81 -29.57 28.30
CA ARG A 60 -10.61 -29.60 29.75
C ARG A 60 -10.71 -31.05 30.26
N GLY A 61 -9.64 -31.57 30.86
CA GLY A 61 -9.56 -32.94 31.37
C GLY A 61 -8.65 -33.89 30.57
N LEU A 62 -7.94 -33.41 29.55
CA LEU A 62 -6.91 -34.21 28.89
C LEU A 62 -5.83 -34.62 29.89
N ASN A 63 -5.31 -35.85 29.75
CA ASN A 63 -4.25 -36.36 30.62
C ASN A 63 -3.02 -35.45 30.55
N LYS A 64 -2.42 -35.10 31.71
CA LYS A 64 -1.26 -34.22 31.82
C LYS A 64 -0.09 -34.69 30.96
N LYS A 65 0.19 -36.00 30.94
CA LYS A 65 1.25 -36.57 30.11
C LYS A 65 1.05 -36.34 28.61
N SER A 66 -0.19 -36.36 28.14
CA SER A 66 -0.52 -36.08 26.73
C SER A 66 -0.37 -34.60 26.41
N LEU A 67 -0.71 -33.72 27.35
CA LEU A 67 -0.48 -32.27 27.22
C LEU A 67 1.02 -31.93 27.18
N GLU A 68 1.82 -32.52 28.06
CA GLU A 68 3.27 -32.32 28.09
C GLU A 68 3.90 -32.75 26.76
N LYS A 69 3.57 -33.96 26.28
CA LYS A 69 4.05 -34.45 24.98
C LYS A 69 3.61 -33.57 23.81
N LEU A 70 2.40 -33.02 23.85
CA LEU A 70 1.91 -32.09 22.83
C LEU A 70 2.72 -30.78 22.85
N ASN A 71 2.97 -30.22 24.04
CA ASN A 71 3.75 -29.00 24.20
C ASN A 71 5.20 -29.18 23.73
N GLU A 72 5.84 -30.29 24.09
CA GLU A 72 7.18 -30.65 23.59
C GLU A 72 7.21 -30.77 22.06
N GLY A 73 6.17 -31.40 21.47
CA GLY A 73 6.01 -31.48 20.03
C GLY A 73 5.91 -30.11 19.37
N ILE A 74 5.08 -29.20 19.92
CA ILE A 74 4.93 -27.83 19.41
C ILE A 74 6.25 -27.05 19.54
N LEU A 75 6.96 -27.19 20.65
CA LEU A 75 8.28 -26.59 20.85
C LEU A 75 9.26 -27.06 19.77
N SER A 76 9.39 -28.37 19.57
CA SER A 76 10.29 -28.94 18.55
C SER A 76 9.91 -28.49 17.12
N PHE A 77 8.62 -28.34 16.83
CA PHE A 77 8.13 -27.86 15.54
C PHE A 77 8.49 -26.39 15.28
N ASN A 78 8.39 -25.56 16.32
CA ASN A 78 8.77 -24.15 16.27
C ASN A 78 10.30 -23.98 16.19
N GLU A 79 11.06 -24.73 16.98
CA GLU A 79 12.54 -24.75 16.92
C GLU A 79 13.04 -25.22 15.56
N GLY A 80 12.37 -26.21 14.96
CA GLY A 80 12.60 -26.67 13.59
C GLY A 80 12.19 -25.66 12.51
N ARG A 81 11.66 -24.50 12.88
CA ARG A 81 11.20 -23.41 11.97
C ARG A 81 10.14 -23.85 10.96
N LEU A 82 9.45 -24.97 11.19
CA LEU A 82 8.44 -25.51 10.29
C LEU A 82 7.21 -24.59 10.24
N ALA A 83 6.80 -24.05 11.38
CA ALA A 83 5.72 -23.06 11.47
C ALA A 83 6.03 -21.82 10.61
N LYS A 84 7.24 -21.27 10.75
CA LYS A 84 7.69 -20.11 9.98
C LYS A 84 7.71 -20.40 8.48
N ARG A 85 8.16 -21.59 8.08
CA ARG A 85 8.19 -22.00 6.67
C ARG A 85 6.78 -22.02 6.07
N HIS A 86 5.82 -22.65 6.74
CA HIS A 86 4.45 -22.67 6.24
C HIS A 86 3.82 -21.28 6.16
N ILE A 87 4.08 -20.43 7.15
CA ILE A 87 3.63 -19.04 7.12
C ILE A 87 4.19 -18.31 5.89
N LEU A 88 5.50 -18.40 5.64
CA LEU A 88 6.15 -17.76 4.49
C LEU A 88 5.60 -18.27 3.15
N GLU A 89 5.39 -19.59 3.03
CA GLU A 89 4.77 -20.18 1.84
C GLU A 89 3.35 -19.63 1.60
N SER A 90 2.56 -19.44 2.67
CA SER A 90 1.20 -18.91 2.56
C SER A 90 1.13 -17.44 2.14
N ILE A 91 2.13 -16.63 2.48
CA ILE A 91 2.16 -15.19 2.15
C ILE A 91 3.05 -14.87 0.95
N LEU A 92 3.60 -15.88 0.27
CA LEU A 92 4.59 -15.71 -0.81
C LEU A 92 4.12 -14.74 -1.90
N TYR A 93 2.88 -14.88 -2.35
CA TYR A 93 2.31 -14.03 -3.40
C TYR A 93 2.16 -12.57 -2.97
N TYR A 94 1.89 -12.32 -1.69
CA TYR A 94 1.93 -10.97 -1.14
C TYR A 94 3.34 -10.41 -1.13
N GLU A 95 4.33 -11.21 -0.72
CA GLU A 95 5.72 -10.77 -0.71
C GLU A 95 6.21 -10.37 -2.10
N ILE A 96 5.92 -11.20 -3.12
CA ILE A 96 6.22 -10.90 -4.53
C ILE A 96 5.62 -9.56 -4.96
N CYS A 97 4.36 -9.31 -4.61
CA CYS A 97 3.69 -8.04 -4.87
C CYS A 97 4.37 -6.88 -4.13
N SER A 98 4.74 -7.06 -2.86
CA SER A 98 5.31 -6.01 -2.01
C SER A 98 6.80 -5.68 -2.25
N GLN A 99 7.56 -6.53 -2.95
CA GLN A 99 9.01 -6.33 -3.16
C GLN A 99 9.34 -5.23 -4.17
N ASN A 100 8.43 -4.85 -5.06
CA ASN A 100 8.66 -3.85 -6.12
C ASN A 100 8.37 -2.40 -5.69
N VAL A 101 8.30 -2.14 -4.38
CA VAL A 101 8.03 -0.80 -3.88
C VAL A 101 9.36 -0.12 -3.60
N ASP A 102 10.09 0.17 -4.67
CA ASP A 102 10.93 1.36 -4.60
C ASP A 102 10.00 2.50 -4.20
N VAL A 103 10.42 3.28 -3.21
CA VAL A 103 9.78 4.55 -2.89
C VAL A 103 9.98 5.42 -4.12
N VAL A 104 9.09 5.28 -5.10
CA VAL A 104 9.07 6.10 -6.30
C VAL A 104 8.74 7.48 -5.77
N ARG A 105 9.79 8.24 -5.42
CA ARG A 105 9.70 9.69 -5.35
C ARG A 105 9.12 10.07 -6.69
N LYS A 106 7.85 10.47 -6.69
CA LYS A 106 7.11 10.80 -7.90
C LYS A 106 8.03 11.76 -8.69
N PRO A 107 8.56 11.37 -9.86
CA PRO A 107 9.40 12.27 -10.63
C PRO A 107 8.55 13.52 -10.88
N LEU A 108 9.14 14.70 -10.69
CA LEU A 108 8.44 15.97 -10.87
C LEU A 108 7.79 15.96 -12.26
N ASP A 109 6.45 15.99 -12.29
CA ASP A 109 5.71 16.00 -13.54
C ASP A 109 5.61 17.45 -14.05
N LEU A 110 5.50 17.62 -15.36
CA LEU A 110 5.34 18.94 -15.98
C LEU A 110 4.07 19.64 -15.50
N GLU A 111 3.04 18.88 -15.11
CA GLU A 111 1.83 19.43 -14.47
C GLU A 111 2.14 20.16 -13.15
N ASP A 112 3.09 19.65 -12.36
CA ASP A 112 3.47 20.29 -11.10
C ASP A 112 4.23 21.62 -11.33
N LEU A 113 4.89 21.79 -12.49
CA LEU A 113 5.55 23.04 -12.89
C LEU A 113 4.65 24.00 -13.67
N LEU A 114 3.45 23.58 -14.07
CA LEU A 114 2.58 24.35 -14.96
C LEU A 114 2.21 25.71 -14.35
N GLY A 115 2.03 25.77 -13.02
CA GLY A 115 1.84 27.01 -12.28
C GLY A 115 2.98 28.02 -12.47
N ALA A 116 4.23 27.57 -12.40
CA ALA A 116 5.39 28.45 -12.59
C ALA A 116 5.45 29.03 -14.02
N PHE A 117 5.18 28.20 -15.03
CA PHE A 117 5.13 28.65 -16.42
C PHE A 117 3.96 29.60 -16.70
N THR A 118 2.79 29.39 -16.09
CA THR A 118 1.65 30.31 -16.25
C THR A 118 1.93 31.70 -15.70
N ILE A 119 2.57 31.81 -14.53
CA ILE A 119 2.94 33.10 -13.94
C ILE A 119 3.95 33.83 -14.82
N LEU A 120 4.95 33.10 -15.33
CA LEU A 120 5.99 33.66 -16.19
C LEU A 120 5.41 34.16 -17.53
N GLY A 121 4.51 33.39 -18.14
CA GLY A 121 3.82 33.79 -19.36
C GLY A 121 2.90 35.01 -19.17
N ALA A 122 2.15 35.06 -18.06
CA ALA A 122 1.30 36.19 -17.75
C ALA A 122 2.11 37.47 -17.49
N GLY A 123 3.21 37.37 -16.73
CA GLY A 123 4.11 38.49 -16.43
C GLY A 123 4.76 39.09 -17.67
N LEU A 124 5.25 38.24 -18.59
CA LEU A 124 5.78 38.69 -19.87
C LEU A 124 4.72 39.37 -20.75
N SER A 125 3.51 38.83 -20.77
CA SER A 125 2.40 39.37 -21.56
C SER A 125 1.98 40.77 -21.08
N ILE A 126 1.84 40.95 -19.76
CA ILE A 126 1.50 42.25 -19.16
C ILE A 126 2.60 43.29 -19.43
N SER A 127 3.88 42.88 -19.30
CA SER A 127 5.02 43.76 -19.54
C SER A 127 5.08 44.22 -21.00
N ALA A 128 4.83 43.31 -21.95
CA ALA A 128 4.78 43.64 -23.36
C ALA A 128 3.64 44.63 -23.69
N ILE A 129 2.46 44.44 -23.10
CA ILE A 129 1.31 45.36 -23.28
C ILE A 129 1.65 46.76 -22.77
N TYR A 130 2.24 46.86 -21.58
CA TYR A 130 2.67 48.14 -21.01
C TYR A 130 3.67 48.87 -21.91
N PHE A 131 4.65 48.14 -22.44
CA PHE A 131 5.66 48.69 -23.33
C PHE A 131 5.06 49.23 -24.64
N VAL A 132 4.10 48.51 -25.22
CA VAL A 132 3.38 48.95 -26.44
C VAL A 132 2.53 50.20 -26.17
N MET A 133 1.83 50.26 -25.03
CA MET A 133 1.07 51.45 -24.65
C MET A 133 1.98 52.67 -24.48
N GLU A 134 3.13 52.50 -23.83
CA GLU A 134 4.09 53.58 -23.61
C GLU A 134 4.68 54.09 -24.93
N LEU A 135 5.00 53.18 -25.87
CA LEU A 135 5.42 53.53 -27.23
C LEU A 135 4.35 54.31 -28.00
N ALA A 136 3.08 53.90 -27.89
CA ALA A 136 1.96 54.58 -28.53
C ALA A 136 1.73 55.98 -27.95
N MET A 137 1.73 56.12 -26.62
CA MET A 137 1.57 57.42 -25.95
C MET A 137 2.72 58.37 -26.25
N ASN A 138 3.97 57.88 -26.26
CA ASN A 138 5.14 58.71 -26.60
C ASN A 138 5.15 59.15 -28.07
N ARG A 139 4.59 58.36 -29.00
CA ARG A 139 4.42 58.80 -30.39
C ARG A 139 3.34 59.87 -30.53
N VAL A 140 2.21 59.73 -29.83
CA VAL A 140 1.12 60.73 -29.87
C VAL A 140 1.57 62.06 -29.26
N LYS A 141 2.38 62.05 -28.21
CA LYS A 141 2.88 63.26 -27.54
C LYS A 141 3.95 64.03 -28.34
N LYS A 142 4.50 63.43 -29.40
CA LYS A 142 5.58 64.00 -30.22
C LYS A 142 5.06 64.64 -31.53
N ASN A 143 3.80 64.40 -31.89
CA ASN A 143 3.05 65.13 -32.91
C ASN A 143 2.27 66.28 -32.27
#